data_AF-A0A2R6C3Q0-F1
#
_entry.id   AF-A0A2R6C3Q0-F1
#
_cell.length_a   1.000
_cell.length_b   1.000
_cell.length_c   1.000
_cell.angle_alpha   90.00
_cell.angle_beta   90.00
_cell.angle_gamma   90.00
#
_symmetry.space_group_name_H-M   'P 1'
#
loop_
_entity.id
_entity.type
_entity.pdbx_description
1 polymer ?
#
loop_
_entity_poly.entity_id
_entity_poly.type
_entity_poly.pdbx_seq_one_letter_code
_entity_poly.pdbx_strand_id
1 'polypeptide(L)'
;MALRSLQTRPQPRLLRSRFTRFQFFWKKTRKKSFLLFFLDELLDSFCGVYESFSGSTLVVRRSGYSLYAEITTQFGTERTALLPGKDFYSYYIPSYSGNIPVEFFTEKGEMRVLVERNLFKKISNP
;
A
#
# COMPACT_ATOMS: atom_id res chain seq x y z
N MET A 1 19.42 -36.72 -74.92
CA MET A 1 20.29 -35.63 -74.43
C MET A 1 19.40 -34.40 -74.22
N ALA A 2 18.78 -34.17 -73.06
CA ALA A 2 19.34 -33.54 -71.85
C ALA A 2 20.08 -32.24 -72.22
N LEU A 3 19.63 -31.02 -71.89
CA LEU A 3 19.41 -30.49 -70.55
C LEU A 3 18.47 -29.26 -70.55
N ARG A 4 17.73 -29.15 -69.44
CA ARG A 4 16.79 -28.11 -69.04
C ARG A 4 17.50 -26.76 -68.84
N SER A 5 16.98 -25.68 -69.40
CA SER A 5 17.34 -24.32 -68.99
C SER A 5 16.55 -23.92 -67.74
N LEU A 6 17.28 -23.59 -66.69
CA LEU A 6 16.79 -23.26 -65.36
C LEU A 6 16.16 -21.86 -65.34
N GLN A 7 14.88 -21.79 -64.99
CA GLN A 7 14.19 -20.58 -64.56
C GLN A 7 14.86 -20.02 -63.29
N THR A 8 15.54 -18.90 -63.40
CA THR A 8 15.95 -18.09 -62.25
C THR A 8 14.78 -17.24 -61.77
N ARG A 9 14.14 -17.68 -60.67
CA ARG A 9 13.21 -16.84 -59.90
C ARG A 9 14.01 -15.82 -59.09
N PRO A 10 13.64 -14.53 -59.06
CA PRO A 10 14.22 -13.60 -58.11
C PRO A 10 13.69 -13.88 -56.69
N GLN A 11 14.60 -13.96 -55.72
CA GLN A 11 14.31 -14.14 -54.30
C GLN A 11 13.50 -12.95 -53.73
N PRO A 12 12.56 -13.18 -52.80
CA PRO A 12 11.96 -12.10 -52.03
C PRO A 12 12.98 -11.57 -51.01
N ARG A 13 13.30 -10.28 -51.11
CA ARG A 13 14.08 -9.55 -50.10
C ARG A 13 13.27 -9.54 -48.80
N LEU A 14 13.77 -10.27 -47.80
CA LEU A 14 13.29 -10.20 -46.42
C LEU A 14 13.50 -8.76 -45.90
N LEU A 15 12.42 -7.99 -45.85
CA LEU A 15 12.31 -6.76 -45.08
C LEU A 15 12.56 -7.12 -43.61
N ARG A 16 13.78 -6.84 -43.13
CA ARG A 16 14.14 -6.96 -41.72
C ARG A 16 13.26 -6.01 -40.92
N SER A 17 12.25 -6.59 -40.28
CA SER A 17 11.49 -6.03 -39.16
C SER A 17 12.44 -5.35 -38.18
N ARG A 18 12.41 -4.01 -38.13
CA ARG A 18 13.04 -3.18 -37.11
C ARG A 18 11.96 -2.59 -36.21
N PHE A 19 11.13 -3.42 -35.58
CA PHE A 19 10.17 -2.93 -34.58
C PHE A 19 9.99 -3.90 -33.42
N THR A 20 11.07 -4.18 -32.70
CA THR A 20 11.00 -4.88 -31.39
C THR A 20 11.99 -4.29 -30.41
N ARG A 21 11.89 -2.98 -30.14
CA ARG A 21 12.55 -2.36 -28.98
C ARG A 21 11.67 -1.39 -28.18
N PHE A 22 10.35 -1.41 -28.37
CA PHE A 22 9.42 -0.52 -27.66
C PHE A 22 8.45 -1.21 -26.68
N GLN A 23 8.56 -2.52 -26.44
CA GLN A 23 7.64 -3.22 -25.52
C GLN A 23 8.18 -3.45 -24.10
N PHE A 24 9.45 -3.15 -23.82
CA PHE A 24 10.04 -3.45 -22.50
C PHE A 24 9.88 -2.32 -21.47
N PHE A 25 9.60 -1.09 -21.89
CA PHE A 25 9.47 0.06 -20.97
C PHE A 25 8.08 0.18 -20.31
N TRP A 26 7.04 -0.43 -20.91
CA TRP A 26 5.65 -0.30 -20.43
C TRP A 26 5.25 -1.29 -19.33
N LYS A 27 6.00 -2.39 -19.13
CA LYS A 27 5.72 -3.37 -18.06
C LYS A 27 6.21 -2.89 -16.69
N LYS A 28 7.20 -1.99 -16.62
CA LYS A 28 7.81 -1.55 -15.36
C LYS A 28 7.08 -0.36 -14.73
N THR A 29 6.38 0.45 -15.52
CA THR A 29 5.59 1.61 -15.06
C THR A 29 4.24 1.21 -14.46
N ARG A 30 3.53 0.23 -15.03
CA ARG A 30 2.23 -0.25 -14.48
C ARG A 30 2.32 -0.88 -13.09
N LYS A 31 3.42 -1.57 -12.77
CA LYS A 31 3.59 -2.16 -11.43
C LYS A 31 3.75 -1.10 -10.33
N LYS A 32 4.41 0.02 -10.63
CA LYS A 32 4.62 1.11 -9.67
C LYS A 32 3.33 1.88 -9.40
N SER A 33 2.49 2.11 -10.41
CA SER A 33 1.21 2.78 -10.21
C SER A 33 0.29 1.92 -9.34
N PHE A 34 0.17 0.62 -9.61
CA PHE A 34 -0.66 -0.30 -8.84
C PHE A 34 -0.28 -0.35 -7.34
N LEU A 35 1.02 -0.29 -7.04
CA LEU A 35 1.51 -0.33 -5.66
C LEU A 35 1.18 0.95 -4.89
N LEU A 36 1.18 2.10 -5.56
CA LEU A 36 0.76 3.38 -4.97
C LEU A 36 -0.75 3.39 -4.69
N PHE A 37 -1.57 2.90 -5.63
CA PHE A 37 -3.01 2.77 -5.43
C PHE A 37 -3.36 1.86 -4.25
N PHE A 38 -2.69 0.70 -4.14
CA PHE A 38 -2.90 -0.22 -3.02
C PHE A 38 -2.53 0.42 -1.68
N LEU A 39 -1.42 1.17 -1.64
CA LEU A 39 -1.01 1.85 -0.41
C LEU A 39 -2.02 2.93 0.00
N ASP A 40 -2.54 3.70 -0.97
CA ASP A 40 -3.55 4.72 -0.69
C ASP A 40 -4.84 4.11 -0.12
N GLU A 41 -5.39 3.08 -0.76
CA GLU A 41 -6.59 2.38 -0.26
C GLU A 41 -6.37 1.75 1.11
N LEU A 42 -5.18 1.19 1.34
CA LEU A 42 -4.81 0.61 2.63
C LEU A 42 -4.75 1.66 3.73
N LEU A 43 -4.08 2.79 3.49
CA LEU A 43 -3.98 3.89 4.46
C LEU A 43 -5.35 4.49 4.77
N ASP A 44 -6.23 4.60 3.77
CA ASP A 44 -7.60 5.07 3.96
C ASP A 44 -8.41 4.09 4.81
N SER A 45 -8.17 2.78 4.67
CA SER A 45 -8.83 1.76 5.50
C SER A 45 -8.54 1.90 7.00
N PHE A 46 -7.33 2.37 7.34
CA PHE A 46 -6.90 2.62 8.72
C PHE A 46 -7.52 3.89 9.32
N CYS A 47 -7.98 4.83 8.50
CA CYS A 47 -8.55 6.08 8.99
C CYS A 47 -9.94 5.87 9.61
N GLY A 48 -10.19 6.50 10.75
CA GLY A 48 -11.46 6.40 11.46
C GLY A 48 -11.39 6.69 12.94
N VAL A 49 -12.55 6.59 13.58
CA VAL A 49 -12.69 6.69 15.02
C VAL A 49 -12.80 5.28 15.58
N TYR A 50 -11.97 5.00 16.57
CA TYR A 50 -11.91 3.74 17.26
C TYR A 50 -12.17 3.94 18.75
N GLU A 51 -12.84 2.97 19.35
CA GLU A 51 -13.19 2.99 20.76
C GLU A 51 -12.67 1.72 21.43
N SER A 52 -12.07 1.90 22.60
CA SER A 52 -11.64 0.80 23.47
C SER A 52 -12.72 0.45 24.49
N PHE A 53 -12.63 -0.75 25.05
CA PHE A 53 -13.57 -1.18 26.10
C PHE A 53 -13.51 -0.30 27.37
N SER A 54 -12.37 0.37 27.62
CA SER A 54 -12.21 1.30 28.74
C SER A 54 -12.80 2.69 28.50
N GLY A 55 -13.42 2.93 27.33
CA GLY A 55 -13.98 4.23 26.95
C GLY A 55 -12.94 5.24 26.43
N SER A 56 -11.69 4.82 26.22
CA SER A 56 -10.70 5.66 25.52
C SER A 56 -10.98 5.67 24.02
N THR A 57 -10.83 6.82 23.38
CA THR A 57 -11.07 7.02 21.95
C THR A 57 -9.74 7.21 21.23
N LEU A 58 -9.59 6.59 20.06
CA LEU A 58 -8.47 6.77 19.15
C LEU A 58 -9.01 7.25 17.81
N VAL A 59 -8.58 8.42 17.35
CA VAL A 59 -8.89 8.93 16.03
C VAL A 59 -7.65 8.82 15.15
N VAL A 60 -7.74 8.03 14.08
CA VAL A 60 -6.67 7.89 13.10
C VAL A 60 -7.02 8.73 11.88
N ARG A 61 -6.13 9.65 11.53
CA ARG A 61 -6.24 10.52 10.36
C ARG A 61 -5.02 10.40 9.47
N ARG A 62 -5.22 10.57 8.18
CA ARG A 62 -4.17 10.60 7.18
C ARG A 62 -3.88 12.02 6.73
N SER A 63 -2.61 12.31 6.48
CA SER A 63 -2.16 13.50 5.75
C SER A 63 -1.05 13.08 4.78
N GLY A 64 -1.32 13.08 3.48
CA GLY A 64 -0.41 12.53 2.48
C GLY A 64 -0.22 11.03 2.67
N TYR A 65 1.03 10.59 2.88
CA TYR A 65 1.39 9.19 3.18
C TYR A 65 1.70 8.96 4.66
N SER A 66 1.32 9.91 5.52
CA SER A 66 1.55 9.83 6.96
C SER A 66 0.24 9.65 7.71
N LEU A 67 0.26 8.84 8.75
CA LEU A 67 -0.86 8.65 9.67
C LEU A 67 -0.58 9.40 10.97
N TYR A 68 -1.64 9.93 11.56
CA TYR A 68 -1.64 10.60 12.85
C TYR A 68 -2.71 9.97 13.72
N ALA A 69 -2.36 9.74 14.98
CA ALA A 69 -3.26 9.27 16.01
C ALA A 69 -3.57 10.42 16.98
N GLU A 70 -4.83 10.58 17.32
CA GLU A 70 -5.29 11.42 18.41
C GLU A 70 -5.96 10.50 19.44
N ILE A 71 -5.34 10.37 20.61
CA ILE A 71 -5.77 9.45 21.67
C ILE A 71 -6.35 10.29 22.79
N THR A 72 -7.64 10.08 23.07
CA THR A 72 -8.34 10.70 24.20
C THR A 72 -8.50 9.67 25.30
N THR A 73 -7.90 9.98 26.44
CA THR A 73 -8.00 9.20 27.69
C THR A 73 -8.60 10.08 28.78
N GLN A 74 -8.85 9.49 29.95
CA GLN A 74 -9.26 10.25 31.16
C GLN A 74 -8.24 11.33 31.59
N PHE A 75 -6.98 11.22 31.18
CA PHE A 75 -5.92 12.15 31.54
C PHE A 75 -5.77 13.32 30.55
N GLY A 76 -6.44 13.23 29.39
CA GLY A 76 -6.40 14.25 28.34
C GLY A 76 -6.32 13.65 26.95
N THR A 77 -6.18 14.55 25.97
CA THR A 77 -6.05 14.22 24.56
C THR A 77 -4.63 14.50 24.09
N GLU A 78 -4.00 13.50 23.50
CA GLU A 78 -2.66 13.60 22.90
C GLU A 78 -2.74 13.32 21.41
N ARG A 79 -2.03 14.12 20.60
CA ARG A 79 -1.92 13.91 19.16
C ARG A 79 -0.48 13.61 18.80
N THR A 80 -0.26 12.53 18.05
CA THR A 80 1.06 12.05 17.69
C THR A 80 1.09 11.47 16.27
N ALA A 81 2.27 11.42 15.67
CA ALA A 81 2.47 10.78 14.38
C ALA A 81 2.65 9.27 14.56
N LEU A 82 2.06 8.48 13.67
CA LEU A 82 2.29 7.04 13.59
C LEU A 82 3.43 6.78 12.60
N LEU A 83 4.52 6.22 13.11
CA LEU A 83 5.69 5.89 12.31
C LEU A 83 5.60 4.45 11.82
N PRO A 84 5.92 4.16 10.54
CA PRO A 84 5.79 2.82 9.97
C PRO A 84 6.78 1.85 10.62
N GLY A 85 6.29 0.65 10.93
CA GLY A 85 7.04 -0.44 11.55
C GLY A 85 7.61 -1.42 10.53
N LYS A 86 7.61 -2.71 10.90
CA LYS A 86 8.25 -3.79 10.11
C LYS A 86 7.44 -4.19 8.87
N ASP A 87 6.13 -4.01 8.90
CA ASP A 87 5.21 -4.32 7.80
C ASP A 87 4.20 -3.18 7.60
N PHE A 88 3.28 -3.34 6.65
CA PHE A 88 2.30 -2.29 6.29
C PHE A 88 1.22 -2.03 7.36
N TYR A 89 1.09 -2.93 8.32
CA TYR A 89 0.05 -2.92 9.36
C TYR A 89 0.61 -2.56 10.73
N SER A 90 1.93 -2.63 10.91
CA SER A 90 2.63 -2.27 12.13
C SER A 90 3.11 -0.83 12.04
N TYR A 91 2.83 -0.08 13.11
CA TYR A 91 3.25 1.28 13.33
C TYR A 91 3.76 1.40 14.77
N TYR A 92 4.30 2.56 15.11
CA TYR A 92 4.60 2.90 16.50
C TYR A 92 4.43 4.39 16.77
N ILE A 93 4.14 4.69 18.03
CA ILE A 93 4.13 6.04 18.57
C ILE A 93 5.50 6.27 19.24
N PRO A 94 6.27 7.28 18.83
CA PRO A 94 7.51 7.61 19.50
C PRO A 94 7.22 8.18 20.90
N SER A 95 7.83 7.60 21.94
CA SER A 95 7.73 8.07 23.32
C SER A 95 9.10 8.02 23.99
N TYR A 96 9.31 8.88 24.99
CA TYR A 96 10.56 8.98 25.75
C TYR A 96 10.93 7.67 26.47
N SER A 97 9.94 6.89 26.89
CA SER A 97 10.14 5.60 27.57
C SER A 97 10.35 4.42 26.62
N GLY A 98 10.35 4.67 25.31
CA GLY A 98 10.40 3.65 24.27
C GLY A 98 9.20 3.74 23.31
N ASN A 99 9.37 3.19 22.12
CA ASN A 99 8.33 3.19 21.10
C ASN A 99 7.14 2.33 21.52
N ILE A 100 5.94 2.89 21.45
CA ILE A 100 4.69 2.19 21.76
C ILE A 100 4.19 1.52 20.47
N PRO A 101 4.08 0.19 20.40
CA PRO A 101 3.66 -0.50 19.19
C PRO A 101 2.17 -0.25 18.91
N VAL A 102 1.85 -0.11 17.63
CA VAL A 102 0.49 0.06 17.10
C VAL A 102 0.30 -0.93 15.96
N GLU A 103 -0.66 -1.84 16.06
CA GLU A 103 -0.93 -2.85 15.04
C GLU A 103 -2.36 -2.74 14.53
N PHE A 104 -2.50 -2.61 13.21
CA PHE A 104 -3.79 -2.64 12.52
C PHE A 104 -4.07 -4.05 12.03
N PHE A 105 -5.28 -4.56 12.25
CA PHE A 105 -5.66 -5.87 11.72
C PHE A 105 -7.17 -5.95 11.53
N THR A 106 -7.58 -6.88 10.66
CA THR A 106 -8.99 -7.11 10.39
C THR A 106 -9.46 -8.35 11.13
N GLU A 107 -10.51 -8.22 11.93
CA GLU A 107 -11.16 -9.34 12.60
C GLU A 107 -12.65 -9.36 12.22
N LYS A 108 -13.13 -10.48 11.66
CA LYS A 108 -14.51 -10.63 11.18
C LYS A 108 -14.95 -9.54 10.18
N GLY A 109 -14.01 -9.02 9.38
CA GLY A 109 -14.26 -7.97 8.40
C GLY A 109 -14.26 -6.55 8.97
N GLU A 110 -14.07 -6.38 10.28
CA GLU A 110 -13.94 -5.08 10.93
C GLU A 110 -12.46 -4.75 11.18
N MET A 111 -12.06 -3.52 10.87
CA MET A 111 -10.72 -3.02 11.21
C MET A 111 -10.61 -2.79 12.72
N ARG A 112 -9.53 -3.26 13.30
CA ARG A 112 -9.18 -3.10 14.72
C ARG A 112 -7.76 -2.58 14.84
N VAL A 113 -7.50 -1.93 15.96
CA VAL A 113 -6.19 -1.39 16.29
C VAL A 113 -5.80 -1.86 17.68
N LEU A 114 -4.62 -2.45 17.79
CA LEU A 114 -3.98 -2.74 19.07
C LEU A 114 -2.92 -1.67 19.32
N VAL A 115 -3.10 -0.88 20.36
CA VAL A 115 -2.06 0.05 20.85
C VAL A 115 -1.52 -0.52 22.15
N GLU A 116 -0.29 -1.02 22.11
CA GLU A 116 0.34 -1.76 23.22
C GLU A 116 -0.52 -2.97 23.67
N ARG A 117 -1.31 -2.81 24.75
CA ARG A 117 -2.22 -3.83 25.30
C ARG A 117 -3.70 -3.47 25.14
N ASN A 118 -4.00 -2.29 24.61
CA ASN A 118 -5.35 -1.76 24.51
C ASN A 118 -5.91 -2.01 23.11
N LEU A 119 -7.00 -2.76 23.06
CA LEU A 119 -7.72 -3.05 21.82
C LEU A 119 -8.76 -1.97 21.55
N PHE A 120 -8.75 -1.44 20.34
CA PHE A 120 -9.69 -0.46 19.83
C PHE A 120 -10.47 -1.03 18.65
N LYS A 121 -11.80 -0.91 18.70
CA LYS A 121 -12.71 -1.29 17.63
C LYS A 121 -13.13 -0.05 16.83
N LYS A 122 -13.12 -0.13 15.50
CA LYS A 122 -13.62 0.95 14.65
C LYS A 122 -15.12 1.13 14.85
N ILE A 123 -15.54 2.36 15.17
CA ILE A 123 -16.94 2.71 15.39
C ILE A 123 -17.49 3.64 14.31
N SER A 124 -16.62 4.43 13.67
CA SER A 124 -17.01 5.28 12.55
C SER A 124 -15.85 5.53 11.60
N ASN A 125 -16.20 5.96 10.39
CA ASN A 125 -15.25 6.65 9.52
C ASN A 125 -15.07 8.09 10.02
N PRO A 126 -13.92 8.73 9.75
CA PRO A 126 -13.59 10.05 10.27
C PRO A 126 -14.33 11.17 9.54
#